data_AF-A0A182EXJ9-F1
#
_entry.id   AF-A0A182EXJ9-F1
#
_cell.length_a   1.000
_cell.length_b   1.000
_cell.length_c   1.000
_cell.angle_alpha   90.00
_cell.angle_beta   90.00
_cell.angle_gamma   90.00
#
_symmetry.space_group_name_H-M   'P 1'
#
loop_
_entity.id
_entity.type
_entity.pdbx_description
1 polymer ?
#
loop_
_entity_poly.entity_id
_entity_poly.type
_entity_poly.pdbx_seq_one_letter_code
_entity_poly.pdbx_strand_id
1 'polypeptide(L)'
;MSQSSDRSRPARSQGDDYQSEDTAADIFEEDADPTGDGDDNDALAELYGGEEEEIQDEEGENLFGDDMERDYRPQPELDVYSQSGLDDASEYTELTEGARRAAEREMDERDNLLDEDALLYEQ
;
A
#
# COMPACT_ATOMS: atom_id res chain seq x y z
N MET A 1 14.20 27.65 54.92
CA MET A 1 12.92 26.93 54.99
C MET A 1 12.65 26.37 53.60
N SER A 2 12.94 25.09 53.39
CA SER A 2 12.74 24.40 52.10
C SER A 2 11.34 23.78 52.11
N GLN A 3 10.49 24.15 51.16
CA GLN A 3 9.19 23.52 50.96
C GLN A 3 9.31 22.48 49.85
N SER A 4 9.22 21.20 50.22
CA SER A 4 9.07 20.07 49.31
C SER A 4 7.60 19.89 48.94
N SER A 5 7.25 20.10 47.68
CA SER A 5 5.92 19.77 47.15
C SER A 5 5.98 18.46 46.36
N ASP A 6 5.57 17.37 47.01
CA ASP A 6 5.24 16.09 46.40
C ASP A 6 4.02 16.27 45.47
N ARG A 7 4.17 15.98 44.18
CA ARG A 7 3.05 15.94 43.22
C ARG A 7 2.81 14.49 42.84
N SER A 8 1.83 13.88 43.49
CA SER A 8 1.29 12.56 43.15
C SER A 8 0.80 12.54 41.70
N ARG A 9 1.35 11.62 40.91
CA ARG A 9 0.84 11.26 39.58
C ARG A 9 -0.26 10.20 39.75
N PRO A 10 -1.45 10.35 39.15
CA PRO A 10 -2.41 9.26 39.11
C PRO A 10 -1.99 8.22 38.07
N ALA A 11 -2.21 6.95 38.44
CA ALA A 11 -1.94 5.77 37.62
C ALA A 11 -2.95 5.62 36.49
N ARG A 12 -2.46 5.19 35.32
CA ARG A 12 -3.24 4.57 34.24
C ARG A 12 -3.72 3.19 34.68
N SER A 13 -5.00 2.87 34.48
CA SER A 13 -5.46 1.49 34.35
C SER A 13 -6.71 1.42 33.46
N GLN A 14 -6.64 0.56 32.44
CA GLN A 14 -7.73 -0.13 31.72
C GLN A 14 -8.89 0.74 31.19
N GLY A 15 -9.10 0.92 29.89
CA GLY A 15 -9.09 -0.11 28.84
C GLY A 15 -10.55 -0.31 28.41
N ASP A 16 -11.05 0.54 27.52
CA ASP A 16 -12.42 0.49 26.99
C ASP A 16 -12.54 -0.65 25.96
N ASP A 17 -13.47 -1.56 26.22
CA ASP A 17 -13.81 -2.70 25.39
C ASP A 17 -14.58 -2.24 24.13
N TYR A 18 -13.87 -2.12 23.00
CA TYR A 18 -14.50 -2.03 21.69
C TYR A 18 -14.82 -3.45 21.19
N GLN A 19 -16.05 -3.91 21.45
CA GLN A 19 -16.60 -5.06 20.72
C GLN A 19 -17.07 -4.60 19.35
N SER A 20 -16.22 -4.70 18.35
CA SER A 20 -16.61 -4.68 16.94
C SER A 20 -16.69 -6.12 16.45
N GLU A 21 -17.84 -6.76 16.67
CA GLU A 21 -18.24 -7.93 15.88
C GLU A 21 -18.90 -7.43 14.59
N ASP A 22 -18.08 -6.86 13.72
CA ASP A 22 -18.36 -6.77 12.27
C ASP A 22 -17.12 -7.37 11.61
N THR A 23 -17.00 -8.70 11.73
CA THR A 23 -15.96 -9.44 11.03
C THR A 23 -16.23 -9.30 9.54
N ALA A 24 -15.32 -8.65 8.83
CA ALA A 24 -15.20 -8.62 7.37
C ALA A 24 -15.06 -10.02 6.71
N ALA A 25 -15.34 -11.09 7.45
CA ALA A 25 -15.31 -12.47 7.02
C ALA A 25 -16.56 -12.85 6.21
N ASP A 26 -17.69 -12.17 6.42
CA ASP A 26 -19.00 -12.59 5.87
C ASP A 26 -19.33 -11.99 4.48
N ILE A 27 -18.36 -11.31 3.85
CA ILE A 27 -18.50 -10.73 2.49
C ILE A 27 -17.87 -11.64 1.42
N PHE A 28 -17.11 -12.66 1.81
CA PHE A 28 -16.33 -13.49 0.89
C PHE A 28 -16.82 -14.95 0.81
N GLU A 29 -18.07 -15.22 1.14
CA GLU A 29 -18.59 -16.58 1.17
C GLU A 29 -19.87 -16.69 0.34
N GLU A 30 -19.71 -16.85 -0.98
CA GLU A 30 -20.62 -17.58 -1.90
C GLU A 30 -20.12 -17.38 -3.34
N ASP A 31 -19.21 -18.25 -3.82
CA ASP A 31 -18.81 -18.48 -5.24
C ASP A 31 -17.30 -18.36 -5.56
N ALA A 32 -16.43 -18.86 -4.69
CA ALA A 32 -15.08 -19.23 -5.10
C ALA A 32 -14.81 -20.69 -4.72
N ASP A 33 -15.21 -21.61 -5.60
CA ASP A 33 -14.51 -22.88 -5.73
C ASP A 33 -13.45 -22.72 -6.85
N PRO A 34 -12.21 -22.29 -6.53
CA PRO A 34 -11.13 -22.28 -7.50
C PRO A 34 -10.48 -23.67 -7.64
N THR A 35 -11.01 -24.73 -7.01
CA THR A 35 -10.48 -26.09 -7.18
C THR A 35 -11.14 -26.79 -8.37
N GLY A 36 -11.16 -26.09 -9.51
CA GLY A 36 -11.44 -26.64 -10.83
C GLY A 36 -10.19 -27.35 -11.37
N ASP A 37 -10.20 -28.66 -11.24
CA ASP A 37 -9.35 -29.67 -11.86
C ASP A 37 -8.53 -29.24 -13.10
N GLY A 38 -7.21 -29.09 -12.92
CA GLY A 38 -6.18 -29.32 -13.94
C GLY A 38 -5.85 -28.18 -14.90
N ASP A 39 -4.55 -27.91 -15.02
CA ASP A 39 -3.87 -27.18 -16.13
C ASP A 39 -3.50 -25.69 -15.93
N ASP A 40 -3.78 -25.09 -14.77
CA ASP A 40 -3.29 -23.72 -14.50
C ASP A 40 -1.77 -23.66 -14.30
N ASN A 41 -1.17 -24.76 -13.83
CA ASN A 41 0.27 -24.83 -13.58
C ASN A 41 1.08 -24.89 -14.89
N ASP A 42 0.58 -25.57 -15.92
CA ASP A 42 1.26 -25.65 -17.22
C ASP A 42 1.16 -24.32 -17.98
N ALA A 43 0.00 -23.65 -17.94
CA ALA A 43 -0.17 -22.32 -18.52
C ALA A 43 0.71 -21.27 -17.84
N LEU A 44 0.88 -21.36 -16.51
CA LEU A 44 1.83 -20.52 -15.77
C LEU A 44 3.28 -20.84 -16.12
N ALA A 45 3.64 -22.12 -16.21
CA ALA A 45 5.00 -22.54 -16.57
C ALA A 45 5.40 -22.08 -17.98
N GLU A 46 4.50 -22.12 -18.96
CA GLU A 46 4.77 -21.66 -20.31
C GLU A 46 4.95 -20.13 -20.39
N LEU A 47 4.23 -19.37 -19.56
CA LEU A 47 4.35 -17.90 -19.49
C LEU A 47 5.68 -17.44 -18.87
N TYR A 48 6.14 -18.12 -17.81
CA TYR A 48 7.37 -17.76 -17.10
C TYR A 48 8.64 -18.41 -17.67
N GLY A 49 8.50 -19.22 -18.74
CA GLY A 49 9.55 -20.09 -19.23
C GLY A 49 9.76 -21.22 -18.23
N GLY A 50 9.30 -22.43 -18.58
CA GLY A 50 9.32 -23.63 -17.75
C GLY A 50 10.73 -24.18 -17.50
N GLU A 51 11.62 -23.31 -17.11
CA GLU A 51 12.98 -23.56 -16.69
C GLU A 51 12.91 -23.63 -15.17
N GLU A 52 12.99 -24.85 -14.61
CA GLU A 52 13.63 -25.00 -13.30
C GLU A 52 15.08 -24.54 -13.51
N GLU A 53 15.30 -23.22 -13.64
CA GLU A 53 16.61 -22.64 -13.47
C GLU A 53 17.03 -23.07 -12.07
N GLU A 54 17.96 -24.03 -12.00
CA GLU A 54 18.75 -24.24 -10.79
C GLU A 54 19.23 -22.85 -10.40
N ILE A 55 18.63 -22.30 -9.34
CA ILE A 55 18.99 -21.00 -8.80
C ILE A 55 20.45 -21.15 -8.40
N GLN A 56 21.35 -20.80 -9.30
CA GLN A 56 22.77 -20.75 -9.02
C GLN A 56 22.94 -19.55 -8.11
N ASP A 57 22.77 -19.79 -6.82
CA ASP A 57 22.97 -18.84 -5.72
C ASP A 57 24.43 -18.28 -5.67
N GLU A 58 25.29 -18.61 -6.63
CA GLU A 58 26.71 -18.29 -6.63
C GLU A 58 27.05 -16.95 -7.31
N GLU A 59 26.16 -16.33 -8.10
CA GLU A 59 26.43 -15.06 -8.81
C GLU A 59 25.68 -13.81 -8.27
N GLY A 60 24.82 -13.96 -7.24
CA GLY A 60 24.08 -12.86 -6.60
C GLY A 60 24.77 -12.18 -5.41
N GLU A 61 24.32 -10.99 -5.03
CA GLU A 61 24.76 -10.32 -3.79
C GLU A 61 24.03 -10.87 -2.57
N ASN A 62 24.76 -11.14 -1.47
CA ASN A 62 24.16 -11.57 -0.21
C ASN A 62 23.63 -10.37 0.59
N LEU A 63 22.30 -10.15 0.57
CA LEU A 63 21.61 -9.07 1.28
C LEU A 63 21.48 -9.29 2.80
N PHE A 64 21.76 -10.49 3.30
CA PHE A 64 21.57 -10.88 4.71
C PHE A 64 22.90 -11.14 5.44
N GLY A 65 24.00 -10.62 4.90
CA GLY A 65 25.31 -10.69 5.56
C GLY A 65 25.46 -9.67 6.70
N ASP A 66 26.64 -9.69 7.32
CA ASP A 66 26.99 -8.85 8.47
C ASP A 66 26.87 -7.33 8.19
N ASP A 67 26.96 -6.93 6.92
CA ASP A 67 26.91 -5.53 6.47
C ASP A 67 25.48 -4.98 6.30
N MET A 68 24.44 -5.78 6.53
CA MET A 68 23.05 -5.35 6.39
C MET A 68 22.72 -4.09 7.22
N GLU A 69 23.21 -4.01 8.46
CA GLU A 69 22.94 -2.89 9.37
C GLU A 69 23.45 -1.54 8.85
N ARG A 70 24.43 -1.54 7.95
CA ARG A 70 24.97 -0.32 7.34
C ARG A 70 23.91 0.45 6.57
N ASP A 71 23.03 -0.27 5.88
CA ASP A 71 22.06 0.31 4.96
C ASP A 71 20.86 0.93 5.69
N TYR A 72 20.62 0.53 6.94
CA TYR A 72 19.55 1.06 7.80
C TYR A 72 19.99 2.21 8.71
N ARG A 73 21.21 2.74 8.55
CA ARG A 73 21.69 3.85 9.38
C ARG A 73 20.86 5.11 9.13
N PRO A 74 20.45 5.84 10.17
CA PRO A 74 19.71 7.08 10.01
C PRO A 74 20.58 8.15 9.33
N GLN A 75 19.98 8.91 8.43
CA GLN A 75 20.61 10.02 7.71
C GLN A 75 19.71 11.25 7.81
N PRO A 76 19.81 12.05 8.91
CA PRO A 76 18.84 13.11 9.21
C PRO A 76 18.63 14.16 8.11
N GLU A 77 19.61 14.35 7.23
CA GLU A 77 19.53 15.28 6.09
C GLU A 77 18.67 14.73 4.94
N LEU A 78 18.53 13.40 4.82
CA LEU A 78 17.76 12.70 3.80
C LEU A 78 16.47 12.08 4.33
N ASP A 79 16.38 11.88 5.65
CA ASP A 79 15.23 11.29 6.33
C ASP A 79 14.03 12.27 6.44
N VAL A 80 14.19 13.51 5.95
CA VAL A 80 13.17 14.56 6.00
C VAL A 80 12.97 15.16 4.62
N TYR A 81 11.70 15.38 4.23
CA TYR A 81 11.39 16.07 2.98
C TYR A 81 11.99 17.48 2.94
N SER A 82 12.50 17.83 1.77
CA SER A 82 12.97 19.19 1.50
C SER A 82 11.83 20.19 1.64
N GLN A 83 12.15 21.36 2.19
CA GLN A 83 11.21 22.49 2.29
C GLN A 83 11.10 23.30 0.98
N SER A 84 11.93 22.96 -0.02
CA SER A 84 11.93 23.67 -1.29
C SER A 84 10.68 23.35 -2.10
N GLY A 85 9.96 24.38 -2.54
CA GLY A 85 8.78 24.23 -3.37
C GLY A 85 7.49 23.91 -2.61
N LEU A 86 7.52 23.94 -1.27
CA LEU A 86 6.31 23.86 -0.46
C LEU A 86 5.51 25.16 -0.59
N ASP A 87 4.21 25.00 -0.85
CA ASP A 87 3.24 26.10 -0.93
C ASP A 87 2.34 26.05 0.31
N ASP A 88 2.90 26.45 1.45
CA ASP A 88 2.22 26.43 2.75
C ASP A 88 1.20 27.57 2.91
N ALA A 89 1.12 28.48 1.94
CA ALA A 89 0.27 29.67 2.00
C ALA A 89 -1.09 29.47 1.32
N SER A 90 -1.24 28.43 0.50
CA SER A 90 -2.45 28.18 -0.27
C SER A 90 -3.43 27.28 0.47
N GLU A 91 -4.72 27.57 0.33
CA GLU A 91 -5.79 26.69 0.76
C GLU A 91 -6.20 25.78 -0.40
N TYR A 92 -6.19 24.47 -0.20
CA TYR A 92 -6.56 23.49 -1.21
C TYR A 92 -7.93 22.90 -0.91
N THR A 93 -8.74 22.75 -1.96
CA THR A 93 -10.02 22.04 -1.91
C THR A 93 -9.86 20.65 -2.51
N GLU A 94 -10.60 19.68 -2.00
CA GLU A 94 -10.67 18.35 -2.59
C GLU A 94 -11.31 18.36 -3.98
N LEU A 95 -11.00 17.34 -4.79
CA LEU A 95 -11.63 17.16 -6.09
C LEU A 95 -13.12 16.86 -5.92
N THR A 96 -13.97 17.60 -6.62
CA THR A 96 -15.39 17.26 -6.74
C THR A 96 -15.57 15.95 -7.50
N GLU A 97 -16.69 15.25 -7.29
CA GLU A 97 -16.98 13.98 -8.00
C GLU A 97 -16.94 14.14 -9.52
N GLY A 98 -17.43 15.27 -10.05
CA GLY A 98 -17.39 15.55 -11.48
C GLY A 98 -15.97 15.77 -12.00
N ALA A 99 -15.13 16.48 -11.23
CA ALA A 99 -13.72 16.68 -11.56
C ALA A 99 -12.93 15.37 -11.52
N ARG A 100 -13.23 14.49 -10.54
CA ARG A 100 -12.65 13.15 -10.46
C ARG A 100 -13.00 12.31 -11.69
N ARG A 101 -14.29 12.20 -12.04
CA ARG A 101 -14.73 11.45 -13.23
C ARG A 101 -14.13 11.97 -14.54
N ALA A 102 -13.94 13.29 -14.64
CA ALA A 102 -13.28 13.89 -15.80
C ALA A 102 -11.80 13.48 -15.90
N ALA A 103 -11.06 13.53 -14.80
CA ALA A 103 -9.66 13.12 -14.75
C ALA A 103 -9.48 11.62 -15.01
N GLU A 104 -10.37 10.77 -14.46
CA GLU A 104 -10.36 9.33 -14.70
C GLU A 104 -10.57 9.00 -16.17
N ARG A 105 -11.55 9.62 -16.83
CA ARG A 105 -11.76 9.45 -18.28
C ARG A 105 -10.52 9.83 -19.09
N GLU A 106 -9.86 10.94 -18.77
CA GLU A 106 -8.64 11.37 -19.46
C GLU A 106 -7.49 10.35 -19.28
N MET A 107 -7.38 9.74 -18.08
CA MET A 107 -6.41 8.66 -17.84
C MET A 107 -6.77 7.39 -18.61
N ASP A 108 -8.06 7.02 -18.68
CA ASP A 108 -8.52 5.84 -19.42
C ASP A 108 -8.34 6.00 -20.94
N GLU A 109 -8.54 7.21 -21.47
CA GLU A 109 -8.23 7.55 -22.87
C GLU A 109 -6.74 7.37 -23.15
N ARG A 110 -5.87 7.88 -22.26
CA ARG A 110 -4.40 7.72 -22.37
C ARG A 110 -4.01 6.24 -22.34
N ASP A 111 -4.62 5.47 -21.45
CA ASP A 111 -4.30 4.06 -21.24
C ASP A 111 -4.99 3.14 -22.27
N ASN A 112 -5.79 3.70 -23.18
CA ASN A 112 -6.60 3.00 -24.18
C ASN A 112 -7.53 1.94 -23.55
N LEU A 113 -8.01 2.22 -22.34
CA LEU A 113 -8.95 1.36 -21.61
C LEU A 113 -10.41 1.65 -21.97
N LEU A 114 -10.66 2.75 -22.68
CA LEU A 114 -11.97 3.07 -23.20
C LEU A 114 -12.17 2.37 -24.54
N ASP A 115 -13.06 1.37 -24.57
CA ASP A 115 -13.64 0.92 -25.83
C ASP A 115 -14.36 2.10 -26.52
N GLU A 116 -14.24 2.23 -27.84
CA GLU A 116 -14.83 3.33 -28.65
C GLU A 116 -16.32 3.57 -28.34
N ASP A 117 -17.04 2.53 -27.91
CA ASP A 117 -18.46 2.58 -27.58
C ASP A 117 -18.74 3.25 -26.21
N ALA A 118 -17.83 3.17 -25.23
CA ALA A 118 -18.00 3.77 -23.91
C ALA A 118 -17.95 5.31 -23.96
N LEU A 119 -17.21 5.87 -24.93
CA LEU A 119 -17.09 7.31 -25.16
C LEU A 119 -18.38 7.95 -25.70
N LEU A 120 -19.27 7.16 -26.31
CA LEU A 120 -20.42 7.69 -27.06
C LEU A 120 -21.68 7.92 -26.20
N TYR A 121 -21.79 7.29 -25.02
CA TYR A 121 -23.06 7.20 -24.27
C TYR A 121 -23.17 8.09 -23.02
N GLU A 122 -22.18 8.92 -22.69
CA GLU A 122 -22.19 9.76 -21.47
C GLU A 122 -22.57 11.24 -21.68
N GLN A 123 -23.28 11.58 -22.77
CA GLN A 123 -23.67 12.97 -23.07
C GLN A 123 -24.87 13.48 -22.25
#